data_AF-A0A662VXF2-F1
#
_entry.id   AF-A0A662VXF2-F1
#
_cell.length_a   1.000
_cell.length_b   1.000
_cell.length_c   1.000
_cell.angle_alpha   90.00
_cell.angle_beta   90.00
_cell.angle_gamma   90.00
#
_symmetry.space_group_name_H-M   'P 1'
#
loop_
_entity.id
_entity.type
_entity.pdbx_description
1 polymer ?
#
loop_
_entity_poly.entity_id
_entity_poly.type
_entity_poly.pdbx_seq_one_letter_code
_entity_poly.pdbx_strand_id
1 'polypeptide(L)'
;MRKLVILILTILLTACTQLTAEQIVEKANEKWKKIEDFKADITMKTGNETQEFKFMLKKPNKFKAIGKSSLIVFNGTTQWYYNKEKNEVVRQDLEASKSEMDLGITLETIRWFDIQFVGEEEFDGKACYTIKAIPKDKTIEQKMWIDKETWIPLKIEIKGKAIDYTIEYRNVSINTGIADDEFEFVVPENASVKVIKKEYKEQEPEIKVVKSVEEAEKLVGYKVLTPSYTAGFELDEITVFENKVRLKYVNKSVTPWESITVKERSKIKIFPLPIEEKVSIKGYEGYYQEVKHKRKTQILRFVTEEHYITIIADTQTLSKEELIRIAESMV
;
A
#
# COMPACT_ATOMS: atom_id res chain seq x y z
N MET A 1 14.79 47.11 67.87
CA MET A 1 14.42 45.82 67.23
C MET A 1 14.09 46.08 65.76
N ARG A 2 15.02 45.76 64.85
CA ARG A 2 14.89 45.96 63.40
C ARG A 2 14.35 44.65 62.81
N LYS A 3 13.12 44.66 62.26
CA LYS A 3 12.54 43.48 61.61
C LYS A 3 13.12 43.34 60.20
N LEU A 4 13.85 42.26 59.98
CA LEU A 4 14.39 41.84 58.68
C LEU A 4 13.25 41.20 57.88
N VAL A 5 12.84 41.82 56.78
CA VAL A 5 11.88 41.22 55.83
C VAL A 5 12.69 40.47 54.78
N ILE A 6 12.66 39.14 54.82
CA ILE A 6 13.29 38.26 53.83
C ILE A 6 12.26 38.04 52.71
N LEU A 7 12.53 38.61 51.54
CA LEU A 7 11.77 38.36 50.32
C LEU A 7 12.26 37.04 49.71
N ILE A 8 11.46 35.98 49.86
CA ILE A 8 11.74 34.68 49.23
C ILE A 8 11.25 34.74 47.78
N LEU A 9 12.18 34.87 46.85
CA LEU A 9 11.93 34.79 45.41
C LEU A 9 11.81 33.30 45.02
N THR A 10 10.59 32.78 44.97
CA THR A 10 10.32 31.43 44.44
C THR A 10 10.49 31.42 42.92
N ILE A 11 11.62 30.87 42.47
CA ILE A 11 11.86 30.55 41.06
C ILE A 11 10.98 29.35 40.69
N LEU A 12 9.87 29.61 39.99
CA LEU A 12 9.09 28.57 39.31
C LEU A 12 9.90 28.06 38.12
N LEU A 13 10.67 27.00 38.34
CA LEU A 13 11.22 26.17 37.26
C LEU A 13 10.05 25.49 36.56
N THR A 14 9.50 26.11 35.52
CA THR A 14 8.63 25.41 34.57
C THR A 14 9.48 24.37 33.87
N ALA A 15 9.43 23.13 34.33
CA ALA A 15 9.92 22.00 33.56
C ALA A 15 9.12 21.99 32.25
N CYS A 16 9.77 22.38 31.15
CA CYS A 16 9.19 22.24 29.82
C CYS A 16 9.14 20.74 29.54
N THR A 17 8.05 20.07 29.94
CA THR A 17 7.89 18.64 29.66
C THR A 17 7.66 18.49 28.17
N GLN A 18 8.71 18.06 27.47
CA GLN A 18 8.65 17.73 26.06
C GLN A 18 7.71 16.54 25.86
N LEU A 19 6.82 16.64 24.86
CA LEU A 19 5.88 15.57 24.55
C LEU A 19 6.63 14.30 24.11
N THR A 20 6.13 13.12 24.53
CA THR A 20 6.66 11.85 24.02
C THR A 20 6.12 11.56 22.61
N ALA A 21 6.76 10.63 21.90
CA ALA A 21 6.30 10.19 20.57
C ALA A 21 4.87 9.63 20.61
N GLU A 22 4.54 8.87 21.65
CA GLU A 22 3.22 8.29 21.88
C GLU A 22 2.17 9.39 22.03
N GLN A 23 2.44 10.41 22.84
CA GLN A 23 1.54 11.54 23.04
C GLN A 23 1.33 12.33 21.75
N ILE A 24 2.39 12.50 20.94
CA ILE A 24 2.30 13.18 19.65
C ILE A 24 1.40 12.40 18.68
N VAL A 25 1.62 11.08 18.55
CA VAL A 25 0.84 10.19 17.67
C VAL A 25 -0.61 10.08 18.14
N GLU A 26 -0.86 9.97 19.45
CA GLU A 26 -2.20 9.92 20.03
C GLU A 26 -2.97 11.21 19.72
N LYS A 27 -2.34 12.38 19.95
CA LYS A 27 -2.97 13.66 19.66
C LYS A 27 -3.21 13.88 18.16
N ALA A 28 -2.28 13.45 17.31
CA ALA A 28 -2.48 13.47 15.85
C ALA A 28 -3.69 12.60 15.44
N ASN A 29 -3.82 11.39 16.01
CA ASN A 29 -4.97 10.52 15.78
C ASN A 29 -6.29 11.16 16.23
N GLU A 30 -6.32 11.75 17.44
CA GLU A 30 -7.51 12.43 17.96
C GLU A 30 -7.94 13.62 17.08
N LYS A 31 -6.96 14.36 16.55
CA LYS A 31 -7.21 15.48 15.64
C LYS A 31 -7.74 14.97 14.30
N TRP A 32 -7.12 13.94 13.73
CA TRP A 32 -7.59 13.30 12.50
C TRP A 32 -9.04 12.81 12.58
N LYS A 33 -9.44 12.25 13.73
CA LYS A 33 -10.83 11.77 13.95
C LYS A 33 -11.86 12.90 13.90
N LYS A 34 -11.47 14.14 14.22
CA LYS A 34 -12.35 15.33 14.23
C LYS A 34 -12.35 16.11 12.92
N ILE A 35 -11.53 15.71 11.94
CA ILE A 35 -11.53 16.33 10.61
C ILE A 35 -12.72 15.77 9.82
N GLU A 36 -13.59 16.66 9.35
CA GLU A 36 -14.74 16.34 8.51
C GLU A 36 -14.39 16.42 7.02
N ASP A 37 -13.54 17.36 6.64
CA ASP A 37 -13.02 17.48 5.29
C ASP A 37 -11.56 17.94 5.26
N PHE A 38 -10.86 17.57 4.18
CA PHE A 38 -9.42 17.76 4.01
C PHE A 38 -9.10 18.05 2.54
N LYS A 39 -8.22 19.03 2.30
CA LYS A 39 -7.60 19.28 0.99
C LYS A 39 -6.09 19.36 1.13
N ALA A 40 -5.36 18.83 0.16
CA ALA A 40 -3.92 18.98 0.06
C ALA A 40 -3.44 18.82 -1.38
N ASP A 41 -2.30 19.43 -1.68
CA ASP A 41 -1.48 19.03 -2.82
C ASP A 41 -0.53 17.94 -2.34
N ILE A 42 -0.61 16.75 -2.94
CA ILE A 42 0.16 15.56 -2.55
C ILE A 42 1.23 15.28 -3.59
N THR A 43 2.48 15.16 -3.15
CA THR A 43 3.59 14.65 -3.96
C THR A 43 4.00 13.28 -3.44
N MET A 44 3.90 12.26 -4.28
CA MET A 44 4.33 10.89 -4.00
C MET A 44 5.59 10.58 -4.80
N LYS A 45 6.68 10.24 -4.12
CA LYS A 45 7.95 9.83 -4.74
C LYS A 45 8.15 8.34 -4.47
N THR A 46 8.45 7.58 -5.53
CA THR A 46 8.73 6.14 -5.46
C THR A 46 9.97 5.88 -6.29
N GLY A 47 11.12 5.72 -5.62
CA GLY A 47 12.43 5.74 -6.29
C GLY A 47 12.61 7.04 -7.09
N ASN A 48 12.80 6.91 -8.40
CA ASN A 48 12.98 8.05 -9.31
C ASN A 48 11.65 8.59 -9.90
N GLU A 49 10.53 7.92 -9.64
CA GLU A 49 9.22 8.38 -10.13
C GLU A 49 8.60 9.35 -9.14
N THR A 50 8.05 10.45 -9.65
CA THR A 50 7.31 11.44 -8.87
C THR A 50 5.92 11.60 -9.47
N GLN A 51 4.91 11.53 -8.62
CA GLN A 51 3.52 11.75 -8.98
C GLN A 51 2.93 12.85 -8.09
N GLU A 52 2.13 13.71 -8.68
CA GLU A 52 1.53 14.85 -8.00
C GLU A 52 0.01 14.84 -8.20
N PHE A 53 -0.71 15.11 -7.13
CA PHE A 53 -2.17 15.09 -7.11
C PHE A 53 -2.71 16.25 -6.28
N LYS A 54 -3.77 16.90 -6.77
CA LYS A 54 -4.66 17.64 -5.88
C LYS A 54 -5.63 16.67 -5.26
N PHE A 55 -5.70 16.65 -3.94
CA PHE A 55 -6.49 15.69 -3.20
C PHE A 55 -7.53 16.39 -2.33
N MET A 56 -8.73 15.81 -2.30
CA MET A 56 -9.85 16.25 -1.47
C MET A 56 -10.49 15.03 -0.85
N LEU A 57 -10.82 15.09 0.43
CA LEU A 57 -11.55 14.08 1.18
C LEU A 57 -12.65 14.77 1.98
N LYS A 58 -13.84 14.18 1.98
CA LYS A 58 -14.93 14.54 2.88
C LYS A 58 -15.47 13.28 3.52
N LYS A 59 -15.42 13.23 4.85
CA LYS A 59 -15.93 12.10 5.62
C LYS A 59 -17.45 11.94 5.39
N PRO A 60 -17.97 10.70 5.42
CA PRO A 60 -17.26 9.48 5.79
C PRO A 60 -16.36 8.90 4.70
N ASN A 61 -16.63 9.15 3.42
CA ASN A 61 -16.06 8.33 2.36
C ASN A 61 -15.95 9.00 0.98
N LYS A 62 -16.18 10.31 0.83
CA LYS A 62 -16.06 10.96 -0.48
C LYS A 62 -14.63 11.43 -0.70
N PHE A 63 -14.05 11.16 -1.88
CA PHE A 63 -12.71 11.65 -2.20
C PHE A 63 -12.55 11.98 -3.67
N LYS A 64 -11.58 12.82 -3.97
CA LYS A 64 -11.18 13.21 -5.33
C LYS A 64 -9.68 13.39 -5.39
N ALA A 65 -9.04 12.70 -6.31
CA ALA A 65 -7.61 12.82 -6.61
C ALA A 65 -7.45 13.24 -8.07
N ILE A 66 -6.82 14.39 -8.29
CA ILE A 66 -6.64 14.98 -9.63
C ILE A 66 -5.15 14.96 -9.94
N GLY A 67 -4.72 14.00 -10.76
CA GLY A 67 -3.36 13.91 -11.27
C GLY A 67 -3.22 14.58 -12.65
N LYS A 68 -2.00 14.61 -13.17
CA LYS A 68 -1.71 15.13 -14.52
C LYS A 68 -2.42 14.32 -15.61
N SER A 69 -2.27 12.99 -15.58
CA SER A 69 -2.80 12.06 -16.60
C SER A 69 -4.05 11.31 -16.17
N SER A 70 -4.47 11.43 -14.90
CA SER A 70 -5.61 10.70 -14.36
C SER A 70 -6.47 11.54 -13.42
N LEU A 71 -7.69 11.09 -13.20
CA LEU A 71 -8.59 11.59 -12.16
C LEU A 71 -9.31 10.39 -11.52
N ILE A 72 -9.36 10.39 -10.19
CA ILE A 72 -10.11 9.41 -9.41
C ILE A 72 -11.12 10.18 -8.57
N VAL A 73 -12.39 9.80 -8.64
CA VAL A 73 -13.47 10.41 -7.86
C VAL A 73 -14.29 9.30 -7.24
N PHE A 74 -14.65 9.44 -5.98
CA PHE A 74 -15.63 8.60 -5.31
C PHE A 74 -16.61 9.49 -4.56
N ASN A 75 -17.89 9.43 -4.93
CA ASN A 75 -18.94 10.24 -4.30
C ASN A 75 -19.58 9.55 -3.08
N GLY A 76 -19.00 8.44 -2.62
CA GLY A 76 -19.50 7.62 -1.52
C GLY A 76 -20.32 6.40 -1.95
N THR A 77 -20.72 6.32 -3.23
CA THR A 77 -21.41 5.15 -3.80
C THR A 77 -20.87 4.74 -5.16
N THR A 78 -20.38 5.69 -5.96
CA THR A 78 -19.82 5.43 -7.29
C THR A 78 -18.39 5.96 -7.35
N GLN A 79 -17.49 5.12 -7.85
CA GLN A 79 -16.11 5.48 -8.15
C GLN A 79 -15.93 5.62 -9.65
N TRP A 80 -15.23 6.67 -10.06
CA TRP A 80 -14.76 6.87 -11.42
C TRP A 80 -13.23 6.93 -11.43
N TYR A 81 -12.63 6.19 -12.35
CA TYR A 81 -11.24 6.35 -12.75
C TYR A 81 -11.24 6.85 -14.20
N TYR A 82 -10.71 8.05 -14.42
CA TYR A 82 -10.58 8.65 -15.73
C TYR A 82 -9.10 8.69 -16.14
N ASN A 83 -8.77 8.00 -17.23
CA ASN A 83 -7.51 8.15 -17.92
C ASN A 83 -7.64 9.27 -18.97
N LYS A 84 -7.01 10.42 -18.70
CA LYS A 84 -7.10 11.62 -19.53
C LYS A 84 -6.41 11.45 -20.88
N GLU A 85 -5.34 10.67 -20.93
CA GLU A 85 -4.55 10.46 -22.15
C GLU A 85 -5.29 9.61 -23.17
N LYS A 86 -6.01 8.58 -22.69
CA LYS A 86 -6.78 7.67 -23.55
C LYS A 86 -8.23 8.11 -23.74
N ASN A 87 -8.67 9.13 -23.03
CA ASN A 87 -10.08 9.51 -22.90
C ASN A 87 -10.96 8.31 -22.48
N GLU A 88 -10.52 7.55 -21.48
CA GLU A 88 -11.18 6.32 -21.03
C GLU A 88 -11.66 6.47 -19.58
N VAL A 89 -12.92 6.19 -19.32
CA VAL A 89 -13.53 6.21 -17.98
C VAL A 89 -13.90 4.79 -17.56
N VAL A 90 -13.41 4.36 -16.42
CA VAL A 90 -13.91 3.20 -15.70
C VAL A 90 -14.81 3.69 -14.58
N ARG A 91 -16.09 3.34 -14.65
CA ARG A 91 -17.07 3.62 -13.60
C ARG A 91 -17.36 2.33 -12.83
N GLN A 92 -17.32 2.39 -11.50
CA GLN A 92 -17.65 1.28 -10.63
C GLN A 92 -18.67 1.72 -9.57
N ASP A 93 -19.78 1.01 -9.48
CA ASP A 93 -20.73 1.20 -8.38
C ASP A 93 -20.32 0.31 -7.20
N LEU A 94 -20.16 0.93 -6.04
CA LEU A 94 -19.77 0.30 -4.79
C LEU A 94 -20.96 0.35 -3.81
N GLU A 95 -20.98 -0.57 -2.86
CA GLU A 95 -21.91 -0.38 -1.74
C GLU A 95 -21.40 0.80 -0.93
N ALA A 96 -22.35 1.57 -0.38
CA ALA A 96 -22.02 2.63 0.56
C ALA A 96 -21.24 2.04 1.73
N SER A 97 -19.91 2.12 1.65
CA SER A 97 -19.04 1.70 2.73
C SER A 97 -18.97 2.84 3.72
N LYS A 98 -19.25 2.54 5.00
CA LYS A 98 -18.98 3.46 6.10
C LYS A 98 -17.49 3.50 6.48
N SER A 99 -16.65 2.70 5.83
CA SER A 99 -15.21 2.71 6.09
C SER A 99 -14.62 4.04 5.68
N GLU A 100 -13.97 4.71 6.62
CA GLU A 100 -13.17 5.90 6.33
C GLU A 100 -12.04 5.51 5.37
N MET A 101 -11.78 6.38 4.39
CA MET A 101 -10.59 6.24 3.55
C MET A 101 -9.35 6.52 4.41
N ASP A 102 -8.47 5.53 4.50
CA ASP A 102 -7.13 5.69 5.08
C ASP A 102 -6.23 6.40 4.04
N LEU A 103 -5.76 7.60 4.35
CA LEU A 103 -4.88 8.37 3.46
C LEU A 103 -3.44 7.84 3.39
N GLY A 104 -3.17 6.64 3.90
CA GLY A 104 -1.79 6.19 4.12
C GLY A 104 -1.09 7.00 5.23
N ILE A 105 -1.88 7.79 5.97
CA ILE A 105 -1.45 8.54 7.15
C ILE A 105 -1.19 7.58 8.31
N THR A 106 -1.80 6.39 8.27
CA THR A 106 -1.60 5.22 9.15
C THR A 106 -1.11 5.52 10.57
N LEU A 107 -1.65 6.57 11.20
CA LEU A 107 -1.37 6.89 12.60
C LEU A 107 -1.94 5.79 13.51
N GLU A 108 -2.87 4.96 13.02
CA GLU A 108 -3.34 3.77 13.71
C GLU A 108 -2.38 2.57 13.56
N THR A 109 -1.81 2.32 12.36
CA THR A 109 -0.88 1.20 12.18
C THR A 109 0.51 1.49 12.73
N ILE A 110 0.93 2.76 12.80
CA ILE A 110 2.21 3.18 13.39
C ILE A 110 2.31 2.80 14.87
N ARG A 111 1.17 2.60 15.56
CA ARG A 111 1.13 2.12 16.95
C ARG A 111 1.61 0.68 17.11
N TRP A 112 1.72 -0.08 16.02
CA TRP A 112 2.31 -1.43 16.02
C TRP A 112 3.84 -1.42 15.93
N PHE A 113 4.44 -0.25 15.78
CA PHE A 113 5.86 -0.01 15.66
C PHE A 113 6.41 0.51 16.99
N ASP A 114 7.70 0.32 17.22
CA ASP A 114 8.40 1.07 18.26
C ASP A 114 8.62 2.49 17.72
N ILE A 115 8.02 3.47 18.38
CA ILE A 115 8.07 4.88 17.96
C ILE A 115 9.06 5.66 18.82
N GLN A 116 9.78 6.57 18.17
CA GLN A 116 10.81 7.39 18.79
C GLN A 116 10.60 8.84 18.37
N PHE A 117 10.68 9.74 19.35
CA PHE A 117 10.69 11.16 19.08
C PHE A 117 12.12 11.55 18.69
N VAL A 118 12.29 12.02 17.46
CA VAL A 118 13.61 12.35 16.89
C VAL A 118 13.98 13.80 17.21
N GLY A 119 12.98 14.66 17.32
CA GLY A 119 13.18 16.09 17.55
C GLY A 119 12.13 16.92 16.83
N GLU A 120 12.46 18.19 16.63
CA GLU A 120 11.62 19.14 15.93
C GLU A 120 12.36 19.58 14.67
N GLU A 121 11.71 19.47 13.53
CA GLU A 121 12.25 19.88 12.23
C GLU A 121 11.24 20.78 11.53
N GLU A 122 11.70 21.54 10.52
CA GLU A 122 10.82 22.34 9.68
C GLU A 122 10.52 21.59 8.38
N PHE A 123 9.26 21.64 7.94
CA PHE A 123 8.87 21.21 6.60
C PHE A 123 7.91 22.24 6.00
N ASP A 124 8.21 22.72 4.79
CA ASP A 124 7.37 23.70 4.06
C ASP A 124 7.08 24.97 4.88
N GLY A 125 8.08 25.48 5.62
CA GLY A 125 7.94 26.65 6.49
C GLY A 125 7.17 26.39 7.79
N LYS A 126 6.79 25.14 8.08
CA LYS A 126 6.03 24.76 9.29
C LYS A 126 6.90 23.97 10.27
N ALA A 127 6.86 24.38 11.52
CA ALA A 127 7.48 23.63 12.60
C ALA A 127 6.73 22.30 12.83
N CYS A 128 7.46 21.19 12.79
CA CYS A 128 6.92 19.85 12.92
C CYS A 128 7.56 19.10 14.10
N TYR A 129 6.78 18.22 14.72
CA TYR A 129 7.33 17.11 15.49
C TYR A 129 7.79 16.02 14.54
N THR A 130 9.01 15.54 14.75
CA THR A 130 9.59 14.48 13.92
C THR A 130 9.61 13.19 14.71
N ILE A 131 8.88 12.20 14.21
CA ILE A 131 8.83 10.86 14.80
C ILE A 131 9.44 9.84 13.84
N LYS A 132 10.06 8.82 14.41
CA LYS A 132 10.59 7.67 13.69
C LYS A 132 9.88 6.43 14.21
N ALA A 133 9.30 5.65 13.30
CA ALA A 133 8.65 4.40 13.59
C ALA A 133 9.47 3.25 13.02
N ILE A 134 9.84 2.33 13.89
CA ILE A 134 10.63 1.16 13.55
C ILE A 134 9.77 -0.07 13.84
N PRO A 135 9.44 -0.89 12.84
CA PRO A 135 8.65 -2.09 13.09
C PRO A 135 9.46 -3.01 14.00
N LYS A 136 8.77 -3.81 14.82
CA LYS A 136 9.42 -4.69 15.80
C LYS A 136 10.37 -5.71 15.16
N ASP A 137 10.10 -6.08 13.91
CA ASP A 137 10.96 -6.94 13.08
C ASP A 137 12.08 -6.18 12.34
N LYS A 138 12.19 -4.86 12.59
CA LYS A 138 13.18 -3.91 12.05
C LYS A 138 13.27 -3.90 10.53
N THR A 139 12.18 -4.26 9.84
CA THR A 139 12.19 -4.43 8.38
C THR A 139 12.30 -3.12 7.61
N ILE A 140 11.58 -2.06 8.02
CA ILE A 140 11.49 -0.79 7.28
C ILE A 140 11.34 0.37 8.24
N GLU A 141 12.29 1.30 8.19
CA GLU A 141 12.21 2.53 8.95
C GLU A 141 11.24 3.51 8.29
N GLN A 142 10.39 4.14 9.11
CA GLN A 142 9.53 5.24 8.69
C GLN A 142 9.87 6.49 9.50
N LYS A 143 9.88 7.64 8.83
CA LYS A 143 10.05 8.95 9.46
C LYS A 143 8.89 9.84 9.07
N MET A 144 8.30 10.54 10.03
CA MET A 144 7.11 11.35 9.82
C MET A 144 7.28 12.72 10.47
N TRP A 145 6.84 13.76 9.75
CA TRP A 145 6.81 15.14 10.20
C TRP A 145 5.36 15.53 10.45
N ILE A 146 5.02 15.77 11.72
CA ILE A 146 3.68 16.11 12.18
C ILE A 146 3.64 17.61 12.48
N ASP A 147 2.83 18.37 11.76
CA ASP A 147 2.65 19.80 11.97
C ASP A 147 2.23 20.09 13.41
N LYS A 148 2.94 20.99 14.11
CA LYS A 148 2.62 21.34 15.51
C LYS A 148 1.28 22.08 15.65
N GLU A 149 0.86 22.76 14.60
CA GLU A 149 -0.39 23.53 14.62
C GLU A 149 -1.59 22.63 14.35
N THR A 150 -1.60 21.97 13.19
CA THR A 150 -2.73 21.16 12.73
C THR A 150 -2.72 19.72 13.24
N TRP A 151 -1.57 19.21 13.70
CA TRP A 151 -1.35 17.80 14.09
C TRP A 151 -1.50 16.81 12.92
N ILE A 152 -1.37 17.30 11.69
CA ILE A 152 -1.44 16.49 10.48
C ILE A 152 -0.02 16.13 10.03
N PRO A 153 0.24 14.86 9.65
CA PRO A 153 1.48 14.49 8.99
C PRO A 153 1.63 15.22 7.65
N LEU A 154 2.67 16.03 7.51
CA LEU A 154 2.98 16.77 6.29
C LEU A 154 3.99 16.04 5.40
N LYS A 155 4.79 15.16 5.99
CA LYS A 155 5.75 14.35 5.25
C LYS A 155 5.87 12.98 5.89
N ILE A 156 5.94 11.95 5.05
CA ILE A 156 6.19 10.56 5.43
C ILE A 156 7.29 10.05 4.52
N GLU A 157 8.38 9.58 5.12
CA GLU A 157 9.45 8.86 4.42
C GLU A 157 9.46 7.42 4.89
N ILE A 158 9.52 6.50 3.95
CA ILE A 158 9.62 5.06 4.17
C ILE A 158 10.88 4.61 3.46
N LYS A 159 11.88 4.20 4.23
CA LYS A 159 13.14 3.65 3.71
C LYS A 159 12.97 2.15 3.50
N GLY A 160 12.51 1.79 2.31
CA GLY A 160 12.27 0.40 1.94
C GLY A 160 13.55 -0.36 1.62
N LYS A 161 13.44 -1.69 1.52
CA LYS A 161 14.57 -2.57 1.17
C LYS A 161 14.88 -2.52 -0.33
N ALA A 162 13.86 -2.47 -1.18
CA ALA A 162 14.01 -2.36 -2.63
C ALA A 162 13.86 -0.92 -3.13
N ILE A 163 12.97 -0.14 -2.52
CA ILE A 163 12.65 1.20 -2.99
C ILE A 163 12.27 2.13 -1.84
N ASP A 164 12.80 3.34 -1.88
CA ASP A 164 12.39 4.44 -1.01
C ASP A 164 11.06 5.00 -1.49
N TYR A 165 10.25 5.39 -0.51
CA TYR A 165 8.94 5.96 -0.75
C TYR A 165 8.74 7.20 0.10
N THR A 166 8.23 8.28 -0.49
CA THR A 166 7.97 9.53 0.20
C THR A 166 6.61 10.07 -0.18
N ILE A 167 5.83 10.50 0.81
CA ILE A 167 4.61 11.28 0.62
C ILE A 167 4.83 12.65 1.24
N GLU A 168 4.58 13.71 0.50
CA GLU A 168 4.59 15.09 0.96
C GLU A 168 3.19 15.69 0.78
N TYR A 169 2.67 16.35 1.81
CA TYR A 169 1.40 17.08 1.81
C TYR A 169 1.70 18.57 1.94
N ARG A 170 1.32 19.35 0.94
CA ARG A 170 1.45 20.81 0.90
C ARG A 170 0.08 21.46 0.78
N ASN A 171 0.00 22.76 1.07
CA ASN A 171 -1.25 23.54 0.98
C ASN A 171 -2.43 22.89 1.74
N VAL A 172 -2.15 22.29 2.89
CA VAL A 172 -3.13 21.53 3.68
C VAL A 172 -4.21 22.47 4.24
N SER A 173 -5.47 22.12 4.01
CA SER A 173 -6.64 22.80 4.56
C SER A 173 -7.62 21.77 5.12
N ILE A 174 -8.24 22.08 6.27
CA ILE A 174 -9.19 21.18 6.96
C ILE A 174 -10.47 21.90 7.33
N ASN A 175 -11.58 21.16 7.37
CA ASN A 175 -12.90 21.61 7.81
C ASN A 175 -13.34 22.91 7.11
N THR A 176 -13.12 22.96 5.79
CA THR A 176 -13.40 24.09 4.91
C THR A 176 -14.85 24.13 4.42
N GLY A 177 -15.64 23.09 4.71
CA GLY A 177 -17.00 22.95 4.23
C GLY A 177 -17.06 22.54 2.76
N ILE A 178 -16.29 21.52 2.36
CA ILE A 178 -16.27 21.06 0.95
C ILE A 178 -17.69 20.67 0.52
N ALA A 179 -18.17 21.29 -0.55
CA ALA A 179 -19.49 21.01 -1.10
C ALA A 179 -19.53 19.61 -1.76
N ASP A 180 -20.72 19.00 -1.79
CA ASP A 180 -20.86 17.62 -2.25
C ASP A 180 -20.69 17.46 -3.76
N ASP A 181 -20.97 18.51 -4.52
CA ASP A 181 -20.81 18.61 -5.98
C ASP A 181 -19.35 18.49 -6.43
N GLU A 182 -18.39 18.82 -5.57
CA GLU A 182 -16.96 18.60 -5.85
C GLU A 182 -16.62 17.13 -6.10
N PHE A 183 -17.42 16.20 -5.56
CA PHE A 183 -17.22 14.76 -5.70
C PHE A 183 -18.09 14.14 -6.80
N GLU A 184 -18.80 14.96 -7.57
CA GLU A 184 -19.48 14.49 -8.78
C GLU A 184 -18.52 14.53 -9.98
N PHE A 185 -18.67 13.56 -10.89
CA PHE A 185 -17.86 13.48 -12.10
C PHE A 185 -18.74 13.44 -13.35
N VAL A 186 -18.61 14.49 -14.17
CA VAL A 186 -19.20 14.54 -15.50
C VAL A 186 -18.23 13.88 -16.48
N VAL A 187 -18.68 12.78 -17.09
CA VAL A 187 -17.91 12.07 -18.12
C VAL A 187 -17.70 12.99 -19.32
N PRO A 188 -16.45 13.20 -19.79
CA PRO A 188 -16.17 14.01 -20.96
C PRO A 188 -16.86 13.48 -22.22
N GLU A 189 -17.21 14.39 -23.13
CA GLU A 189 -17.76 14.01 -24.43
C GLU A 189 -16.78 13.09 -25.18
N ASN A 190 -17.33 12.06 -25.83
CA ASN A 190 -16.58 11.02 -26.57
C ASN A 190 -15.64 10.15 -25.71
N ALA A 191 -15.70 10.22 -24.38
CA ALA A 191 -14.95 9.28 -23.55
C ALA A 191 -15.48 7.85 -23.71
N SER A 192 -14.57 6.89 -23.85
CA SER A 192 -14.92 5.47 -23.81
C SER A 192 -15.25 5.08 -22.37
N VAL A 193 -16.49 4.64 -22.11
CA VAL A 193 -16.96 4.33 -20.74
C VAL A 193 -17.10 2.83 -20.54
N LYS A 194 -16.32 2.29 -19.60
CA LYS A 194 -16.49 0.93 -19.08
C LYS A 194 -17.20 0.99 -17.73
N VAL A 195 -18.41 0.46 -17.65
CA VAL A 195 -19.16 0.34 -16.39
C VAL A 195 -18.95 -1.04 -15.78
N ILE A 196 -18.35 -1.08 -14.60
CA ILE A 196 -18.25 -2.25 -13.74
C ILE A 196 -19.46 -2.19 -12.80
N LYS A 197 -20.57 -2.79 -13.21
CA LYS A 197 -21.74 -2.96 -12.32
C LYS A 197 -21.39 -4.04 -11.30
N LYS A 198 -21.60 -3.78 -10.02
CA LYS A 198 -21.77 -4.81 -8.99
C LYS A 198 -23.01 -5.65 -9.36
N GLU A 199 -22.89 -6.57 -10.30
CA GLU A 199 -23.49 -7.86 -10.06
C GLU A 199 -22.49 -8.60 -9.17
N TYR A 200 -22.65 -8.49 -7.84
CA TYR A 200 -22.38 -9.65 -6.99
C TYR A 200 -23.48 -10.69 -7.30
N LYS A 201 -23.52 -11.17 -8.55
CA LYS A 201 -23.74 -12.60 -8.70
C LYS A 201 -22.39 -13.20 -8.38
N GLU A 202 -22.40 -14.25 -7.59
CA GLU A 202 -21.36 -15.27 -7.58
C GLU A 202 -21.22 -15.88 -8.99
N GLN A 203 -20.88 -15.08 -10.00
CA GLN A 203 -20.01 -15.59 -11.03
C GLN A 203 -18.64 -15.17 -10.56
N GLU A 204 -18.14 -15.89 -9.54
CA GLU A 204 -16.70 -16.06 -9.42
C GLU A 204 -16.18 -16.26 -10.85
N PRO A 205 -15.16 -15.49 -11.30
CA PRO A 205 -14.66 -15.63 -12.67
C PRO A 205 -14.48 -17.12 -12.92
N GLU A 206 -15.17 -17.68 -13.91
CA GLU A 206 -15.37 -19.13 -14.03
C GLU A 206 -14.04 -19.86 -13.81
N ILE A 207 -13.89 -20.43 -12.61
CA ILE A 207 -12.64 -21.03 -12.18
C ILE A 207 -12.60 -22.40 -12.85
N LYS A 208 -11.86 -22.50 -13.94
CA LYS A 208 -11.71 -23.75 -14.68
C LYS A 208 -10.55 -24.53 -14.07
N VAL A 209 -10.87 -25.55 -13.30
CA VAL A 209 -9.91 -26.57 -12.92
C VAL A 209 -9.67 -27.47 -14.12
N VAL A 210 -8.45 -27.49 -14.62
CA VAL A 210 -8.05 -28.25 -15.81
C VAL A 210 -7.11 -29.39 -15.42
N LYS A 211 -7.02 -30.41 -16.27
CA LYS A 211 -6.26 -31.63 -15.94
C LYS A 211 -4.81 -31.57 -16.38
N SER A 212 -4.45 -30.63 -17.24
CA SER A 212 -3.09 -30.49 -17.77
C SER A 212 -2.73 -29.04 -18.08
N VAL A 213 -1.43 -28.78 -18.19
CA VAL A 213 -0.90 -27.46 -18.54
C VAL A 213 -1.27 -27.10 -19.98
N GLU A 214 -1.27 -28.07 -20.89
CA GLU A 214 -1.64 -27.87 -22.29
C GLU A 214 -3.12 -27.46 -22.44
N GLU A 215 -4.00 -27.95 -21.56
CA GLU A 215 -5.39 -27.49 -21.51
C GLU A 215 -5.47 -26.04 -21.03
N ALA A 216 -4.67 -25.67 -20.02
CA ALA A 216 -4.57 -24.28 -19.57
C ALA A 216 -4.08 -23.35 -20.68
N GLU A 217 -3.01 -23.73 -21.40
CA GLU A 217 -2.43 -22.97 -22.50
C GLU A 217 -3.44 -22.70 -23.62
N LYS A 218 -4.27 -23.68 -23.97
CA LYS A 218 -5.36 -23.50 -24.96
C LYS A 218 -6.40 -22.48 -24.52
N LEU A 219 -6.70 -22.41 -23.22
CA LEU A 219 -7.68 -21.47 -22.68
C LEU A 219 -7.13 -20.04 -22.61
N VAL A 220 -5.85 -19.88 -22.25
CA VAL A 220 -5.24 -18.55 -22.06
C VAL A 220 -4.54 -18.01 -23.31
N GLY A 221 -4.28 -18.85 -24.30
CA GLY A 221 -3.69 -18.45 -25.58
C GLY A 221 -2.20 -18.10 -25.52
N TYR A 222 -1.50 -18.53 -24.47
CA TYR A 222 -0.07 -18.36 -24.30
C TYR A 222 0.55 -19.60 -23.67
N LYS A 223 1.87 -19.76 -23.82
CA LYS A 223 2.63 -20.86 -23.21
C LYS A 223 2.81 -20.62 -21.71
N VAL A 224 2.42 -21.57 -20.88
CA VAL A 224 2.46 -21.43 -19.41
C VAL A 224 3.86 -21.80 -18.93
N LEU A 225 4.41 -21.01 -18.01
CA LEU A 225 5.71 -21.26 -17.42
C LEU A 225 5.56 -22.20 -16.21
N THR A 226 6.07 -23.41 -16.35
CA THR A 226 6.06 -24.44 -15.29
C THR A 226 7.45 -24.58 -14.67
N PRO A 227 7.58 -24.55 -13.34
CA PRO A 227 8.85 -24.88 -12.69
C PRO A 227 9.33 -26.28 -13.05
N SER A 228 10.58 -26.39 -13.54
CA SER A 228 11.24 -27.69 -13.74
C SER A 228 11.84 -28.25 -12.43
N TYR A 229 11.95 -27.41 -11.40
CA TYR A 229 12.35 -27.77 -10.04
C TYR A 229 11.33 -27.24 -9.04
N THR A 230 10.87 -28.08 -8.11
CA THR A 230 9.81 -27.75 -7.13
C THR A 230 10.18 -28.07 -5.69
N ALA A 231 11.46 -28.37 -5.40
CA ALA A 231 11.91 -28.79 -4.07
C ALA A 231 11.10 -29.96 -3.45
N GLY A 232 10.65 -30.89 -4.30
CA GLY A 232 9.86 -32.06 -3.88
C GLY A 232 8.35 -31.82 -3.73
N PHE A 233 7.85 -30.62 -4.03
CA PHE A 233 6.41 -30.38 -4.09
C PHE A 233 5.85 -30.94 -5.41
N GLU A 234 4.69 -31.59 -5.32
CA GLU A 234 4.01 -32.17 -6.47
C GLU A 234 2.87 -31.27 -6.94
N LEU A 235 2.65 -31.19 -8.26
CA LEU A 235 1.52 -30.45 -8.82
C LEU A 235 0.20 -31.09 -8.35
N ASP A 236 -0.65 -30.27 -7.74
CA ASP A 236 -1.92 -30.66 -7.12
C ASP A 236 -3.12 -30.16 -7.95
N GLU A 237 -3.07 -28.89 -8.36
CA GLU A 237 -4.19 -28.23 -9.03
C GLU A 237 -3.69 -27.24 -10.09
N ILE A 238 -4.35 -27.23 -11.24
CA ILE A 238 -4.20 -26.23 -12.30
C ILE A 238 -5.53 -25.53 -12.45
N THR A 239 -5.51 -24.22 -12.28
CA THR A 239 -6.71 -23.40 -12.30
C THR A 239 -6.54 -22.24 -13.26
N VAL A 240 -7.48 -22.08 -14.19
CA VAL A 240 -7.55 -20.97 -15.15
C VAL A 240 -8.70 -20.05 -14.76
N PHE A 241 -8.43 -18.74 -14.72
CA PHE A 241 -9.43 -17.72 -14.46
C PHE A 241 -9.10 -16.48 -15.29
N GLU A 242 -10.02 -16.10 -16.19
CA GLU A 242 -9.77 -15.10 -17.23
C GLU A 242 -8.54 -15.46 -18.09
N ASN A 243 -7.52 -14.59 -18.12
CA ASN A 243 -6.25 -14.76 -18.81
C ASN A 243 -5.11 -15.13 -17.84
N LYS A 244 -5.43 -15.79 -16.74
CA LYS A 244 -4.49 -16.09 -15.66
C LYS A 244 -4.47 -17.58 -15.38
N VAL A 245 -3.27 -18.10 -15.11
CA VAL A 245 -3.06 -19.49 -14.71
C VAL A 245 -2.54 -19.51 -13.29
N ARG A 246 -3.06 -20.45 -12.50
CA ARG A 246 -2.58 -20.79 -11.17
C ARG A 246 -2.16 -22.25 -11.16
N LEU A 247 -0.90 -22.50 -10.80
CA LEU A 247 -0.38 -23.83 -10.53
C LEU A 247 -0.15 -23.94 -9.03
N LYS A 248 -0.81 -24.90 -8.39
CA LYS A 248 -0.65 -25.18 -6.96
C LYS A 248 0.13 -26.48 -6.81
N TYR A 249 1.25 -26.40 -6.11
CA TYR A 249 2.09 -27.53 -5.74
C TYR A 249 1.99 -27.78 -4.23
N VAL A 250 1.90 -29.03 -3.80
CA VAL A 250 1.76 -29.41 -2.40
C VAL A 250 2.84 -30.41 -1.99
N ASN A 251 3.29 -30.32 -0.75
CA ASN A 251 4.20 -31.31 -0.17
C ASN A 251 3.41 -32.39 0.56
N LYS A 252 3.19 -33.53 -0.11
CA LYS A 252 2.44 -34.67 0.47
C LYS A 252 3.17 -35.36 1.63
N SER A 253 4.47 -35.13 1.79
CA SER A 253 5.32 -35.83 2.77
C SER A 253 5.43 -35.13 4.13
N VAL A 254 5.13 -33.82 4.21
CA VAL A 254 5.43 -33.01 5.42
C VAL A 254 4.17 -32.46 6.09
N THR A 255 3.18 -31.92 5.35
CA THR A 255 1.84 -31.58 5.86
C THR A 255 0.91 -31.05 4.74
N PRO A 256 -0.42 -31.27 4.79
CA PRO A 256 -1.35 -30.87 3.70
C PRO A 256 -1.46 -29.37 3.43
N TRP A 257 -1.00 -28.53 4.35
CA TRP A 257 -1.11 -27.07 4.23
C TRP A 257 0.13 -26.43 3.60
N GLU A 258 1.27 -27.13 3.52
CA GLU A 258 2.45 -26.59 2.84
C GLU A 258 2.20 -26.57 1.33
N SER A 259 2.29 -25.38 0.73
CA SER A 259 2.05 -25.23 -0.70
C SER A 259 2.90 -24.14 -1.34
N ILE A 260 3.15 -24.32 -2.62
CA ILE A 260 3.70 -23.30 -3.51
C ILE A 260 2.65 -23.01 -4.57
N THR A 261 2.19 -21.78 -4.63
CA THR A 261 1.24 -21.31 -5.63
C THR A 261 1.96 -20.38 -6.61
N VAL A 262 2.08 -20.81 -7.86
CA VAL A 262 2.52 -19.97 -8.97
C VAL A 262 1.31 -19.33 -9.62
N LYS A 263 1.28 -18.02 -9.70
CA LYS A 263 0.27 -17.24 -10.42
C LYS A 263 0.96 -16.56 -11.59
N GLU A 264 0.41 -16.78 -12.78
CA GLU A 264 0.94 -16.26 -14.03
C GLU A 264 -0.15 -15.48 -14.77
N ARG A 265 0.25 -14.38 -15.41
CA ARG A 265 -0.57 -13.61 -16.34
C ARG A 265 0.32 -12.88 -17.35
N SER A 266 -0.30 -12.30 -18.37
CA SER A 266 0.39 -11.39 -19.29
C SER A 266 1.14 -10.27 -18.55
N LYS A 267 2.27 -9.86 -19.12
CA LYS A 267 3.16 -8.83 -18.58
C LYS A 267 2.39 -7.58 -18.15
N ILE A 268 2.71 -7.14 -16.95
CA ILE A 268 2.32 -5.85 -16.41
C ILE A 268 3.56 -5.15 -15.87
N LYS A 269 3.54 -3.82 -15.82
CA LYS A 269 4.56 -3.08 -15.10
C LYS A 269 4.44 -3.42 -13.61
N ILE A 270 5.53 -3.87 -13.01
CA ILE A 270 5.60 -4.10 -11.57
C ILE A 270 6.30 -2.93 -10.91
N PHE A 271 5.78 -2.52 -9.76
CA PHE A 271 6.45 -1.61 -8.86
C PHE A 271 6.86 -2.40 -7.61
N PRO A 272 8.12 -2.28 -7.16
CA PRO A 272 8.51 -2.83 -5.88
C PRO A 272 7.70 -2.20 -4.76
N LEU A 273 7.31 -3.02 -3.79
CA LEU A 273 6.80 -2.52 -2.53
C LEU A 273 8.00 -2.18 -1.63
N PRO A 274 7.89 -1.17 -0.73
CA PRO A 274 8.98 -0.83 0.18
C PRO A 274 9.46 -2.02 1.02
N ILE A 275 8.57 -2.96 1.31
CA ILE A 275 8.84 -4.12 2.17
C ILE A 275 9.62 -5.24 1.48
N GLU A 276 9.70 -5.18 0.15
CA GLU A 276 10.34 -6.21 -0.65
C GLU A 276 11.84 -5.97 -0.78
N GLU A 277 12.58 -7.05 -0.85
CA GLU A 277 13.98 -7.09 -1.22
C GLU A 277 14.12 -7.34 -2.72
N LYS A 278 15.01 -6.58 -3.38
CA LYS A 278 15.33 -6.79 -4.78
C LYS A 278 16.19 -8.05 -4.95
N VAL A 279 15.82 -8.94 -5.87
CA VAL A 279 16.51 -10.19 -6.19
C VAL A 279 16.66 -10.33 -7.71
N SER A 280 17.54 -11.23 -8.15
CA SER A 280 17.71 -11.58 -9.57
C SER A 280 17.25 -13.01 -9.80
N ILE A 281 16.44 -13.23 -10.83
CA ILE A 281 15.95 -14.54 -11.27
C ILE A 281 16.52 -14.77 -12.67
N LYS A 282 17.69 -15.40 -12.78
CA LYS A 282 18.42 -15.58 -14.06
C LYS A 282 18.50 -14.30 -14.92
N GLY A 283 18.77 -13.16 -14.29
CA GLY A 283 18.90 -11.87 -14.99
C GLY A 283 17.59 -11.07 -15.10
N TYR A 284 16.44 -11.66 -14.79
CA TYR A 284 15.19 -10.91 -14.58
C TYR A 284 15.17 -10.29 -13.19
N GLU A 285 14.80 -9.01 -13.13
CA GLU A 285 14.60 -8.33 -11.86
C GLU A 285 13.35 -8.86 -11.14
N GLY A 286 13.51 -9.23 -9.87
CA GLY A 286 12.44 -9.71 -9.02
C GLY A 286 12.42 -9.03 -7.66
N TYR A 287 11.32 -9.22 -6.94
CA TYR A 287 11.07 -8.69 -5.61
C TYR A 287 10.58 -9.78 -4.68
N TYR A 288 11.28 -9.96 -3.57
CA TYR A 288 11.04 -10.98 -2.56
C TYR A 288 10.55 -10.34 -1.26
N GLN A 289 9.57 -10.93 -0.61
CA GLN A 289 9.20 -10.60 0.77
C GLN A 289 8.86 -11.86 1.57
N GLU A 290 9.09 -11.77 2.87
CA GLU A 290 8.70 -12.78 3.84
C GLU A 290 7.75 -12.14 4.86
N VAL A 291 6.58 -12.75 5.03
CA VAL A 291 5.58 -12.34 6.02
C VAL A 291 5.50 -13.41 7.10
N LYS A 292 5.71 -13.01 8.35
CA LYS A 292 5.56 -13.88 9.52
C LYS A 292 4.31 -13.46 10.30
N HIS A 293 3.14 -13.86 9.82
CA HIS A 293 1.88 -13.65 10.54
C HIS A 293 1.18 -14.99 10.77
N LYS A 294 1.34 -15.55 11.97
CA LYS A 294 0.96 -16.92 12.39
C LYS A 294 1.69 -18.05 11.68
N ARG A 295 2.00 -17.90 10.39
CA ARG A 295 2.81 -18.82 9.57
C ARG A 295 3.80 -18.02 8.72
N LYS A 296 4.85 -18.70 8.22
CA LYS A 296 5.80 -18.13 7.27
C LYS A 296 5.20 -18.21 5.87
N THR A 297 4.98 -17.05 5.25
CA THR A 297 4.57 -16.94 3.85
C THR A 297 5.64 -16.15 3.12
N GLN A 298 6.19 -16.72 2.06
CA GLN A 298 7.16 -16.07 1.19
C GLN A 298 6.47 -15.69 -0.12
N ILE A 299 6.71 -14.48 -0.61
CA ILE A 299 6.15 -13.99 -1.87
C ILE A 299 7.31 -13.50 -2.74
N LEU A 300 7.41 -14.06 -3.94
CA LEU A 300 8.38 -13.68 -4.96
C LEU A 300 7.65 -13.24 -6.22
N ARG A 301 7.94 -12.04 -6.72
CA ARG A 301 7.32 -11.46 -7.91
C ARG A 301 8.40 -11.08 -8.91
N PHE A 302 8.23 -11.43 -10.18
CA PHE A 302 9.15 -11.02 -11.24
C PHE A 302 8.43 -10.92 -12.58
N VAL A 303 9.05 -10.24 -13.53
CA VAL A 303 8.51 -10.03 -14.89
C VAL A 303 9.52 -10.57 -15.88
N THR A 304 9.06 -11.43 -16.78
CA THR A 304 9.82 -11.87 -17.96
C THR A 304 9.52 -10.97 -19.15
N GLU A 305 9.96 -11.33 -20.34
CA GLU A 305 9.61 -10.59 -21.55
C GLU A 305 8.10 -10.52 -21.79
N GLU A 306 7.36 -11.59 -21.47
CA GLU A 306 5.94 -11.75 -21.80
C GLU A 306 5.02 -11.95 -20.59
N HIS A 307 5.54 -12.34 -19.43
CA HIS A 307 4.74 -12.78 -18.29
C HIS A 307 5.05 -12.00 -17.02
N TYR A 308 4.02 -11.80 -16.19
CA TYR A 308 4.15 -11.42 -14.79
C TYR A 308 3.88 -12.65 -13.92
N ILE A 309 4.85 -12.98 -13.06
CA ILE A 309 4.82 -14.16 -12.22
C ILE A 309 4.79 -13.74 -10.76
N THR A 310 3.95 -14.42 -9.97
CA THR A 310 3.97 -14.35 -8.51
C THR A 310 4.01 -15.76 -7.95
N ILE A 311 5.02 -16.06 -7.15
CA ILE A 311 5.14 -17.33 -6.42
C ILE A 311 4.85 -17.03 -4.95
N ILE A 312 3.84 -17.70 -4.39
CA ILE A 312 3.47 -17.64 -2.97
C ILE A 312 3.80 -19.00 -2.36
N ALA A 313 4.73 -19.02 -1.42
CA ALA A 313 5.12 -20.23 -0.71
C ALA A 313 4.68 -20.13 0.76
N ASP A 314 3.61 -20.86 1.09
CA ASP A 314 3.12 -21.04 2.44
C ASP A 314 3.79 -22.30 3.01
N THR A 315 5.02 -22.16 3.50
CA THR A 315 5.83 -23.29 3.97
C THR A 315 6.62 -22.88 5.20
N GLN A 316 6.93 -23.83 6.07
CA GLN A 316 7.91 -23.63 7.14
C GLN A 316 9.31 -24.05 6.69
N THR A 317 9.41 -25.02 5.78
CA THR A 317 10.65 -25.70 5.41
C THR A 317 11.44 -25.06 4.28
N LEU A 318 10.78 -24.39 3.33
CA LEU A 318 11.43 -23.83 2.14
C LEU A 318 12.24 -22.57 2.49
N SER A 319 13.51 -22.50 2.12
CA SER A 319 14.31 -21.28 2.24
C SER A 319 14.03 -20.31 1.08
N LYS A 320 14.48 -19.06 1.24
CA LYS A 320 14.43 -18.05 0.17
C LYS A 320 15.20 -18.50 -1.07
N GLU A 321 16.38 -19.09 -0.88
CA GLU A 321 17.25 -19.56 -1.96
C GLU A 321 16.58 -20.69 -2.75
N GLU A 322 15.88 -21.60 -2.07
CA GLU A 322 15.09 -22.64 -2.73
C GLU A 322 13.92 -22.05 -3.51
N LEU A 323 13.22 -21.05 -2.97
CA LEU A 323 12.16 -20.34 -3.70
C LEU A 323 12.69 -19.63 -4.96
N ILE A 324 13.88 -19.02 -4.87
CA ILE A 324 14.55 -18.42 -6.02
C ILE A 324 14.91 -19.49 -7.05
N ARG A 325 15.48 -20.63 -6.64
CA ARG A 325 15.78 -21.74 -7.57
C ARG A 325 14.55 -22.27 -8.29
N ILE A 326 13.41 -22.37 -7.59
CA ILE A 326 12.13 -22.74 -8.20
C ILE A 326 11.75 -21.72 -9.29
N ALA A 327 11.83 -20.42 -9.00
CA ALA A 327 11.56 -19.37 -9.97
C ALA A 327 12.53 -19.40 -11.17
N GLU A 328 13.82 -19.58 -10.92
CA GLU A 328 14.85 -19.71 -11.96
C GLU A 328 14.63 -20.94 -12.83
N SER A 329 14.03 -22.01 -12.31
CA SER A 329 13.73 -23.22 -13.07
C SER A 329 12.61 -23.03 -14.11
N MET A 330 11.89 -21.90 -14.04
CA MET A 330 10.81 -21.56 -14.96
C MET A 330 11.30 -20.81 -16.21
N VAL A 331 12.51 -20.24 -16.19
CA VAL A 331 13.01 -19.28 -17.20
C VAL A 331 14.38 -19.61 -17.77
#